data_AF-A0A9X0HKP4-F1
#
_entry.id   AF-A0A9X0HKP4-F1
#
_cell.length_a   1.000
_cell.length_b   1.000
_cell.length_c   1.000
_cell.angle_alpha   90.00
_cell.angle_beta   90.00
_cell.angle_gamma   90.00
#
_symmetry.space_group_name_H-M   'P 1'
#
loop_
_entity.id
_entity.type
_entity.pdbx_description
1 polymer ?
#
loop_
_entity_poly.entity_id
_entity_poly.type
_entity_poly.pdbx_seq_one_letter_code
_entity_poly.pdbx_strand_id
1 'polypeptide(L)'
;MLIWFQLLAGLLVAALYAQLDLTLSRYSLAIRRLFWPLLSALFMSIPLMLPIWSVQSYITKQRANLIIDRLESFRGKHGHYPNSLALLVPAYLPKVPSTAEGLIKGRPFDYRVTQDSSLPAQQKTPAANFSLGYYNGSMVTVTYNSTTNKWHSED
;
A
#
# COMPACT_ATOMS: atom_id res chain seq x y z
N MET A 1 -4.30 -3.64 7.82
CA MET A 1 -4.09 -4.54 8.99
C MET A 1 -3.85 -3.81 10.32
N LEU A 2 -3.09 -2.71 10.38
CA LEU A 2 -2.75 -2.06 11.66
C LEU A 2 -3.97 -1.59 12.47
N ILE A 3 -5.01 -1.07 11.80
CA ILE A 3 -6.27 -0.63 12.44
C ILE A 3 -6.93 -1.79 13.19
N TRP A 4 -6.98 -2.98 12.59
CA TRP A 4 -7.56 -4.17 13.22
C TRP A 4 -6.79 -4.57 14.48
N PHE A 5 -5.46 -4.53 14.43
CA PHE A 5 -4.63 -4.75 15.62
C PHE A 5 -4.89 -3.70 16.71
N GLN A 6 -5.06 -2.44 16.33
CA GLN A 6 -5.33 -1.34 17.25
C GLN A 6 -6.73 -1.43 17.88
N LEU A 7 -7.73 -1.85 17.10
CA LEU A 7 -9.09 -2.14 17.59
C LEU A 7 -9.10 -3.35 18.53
N LEU A 8 -8.39 -4.43 18.17
CA LEU A 8 -8.22 -5.59 19.05
C LEU A 8 -7.51 -5.23 20.34
N ALA A 9 -6.43 -4.45 20.27
CA ALA A 9 -5.72 -3.95 21.44
C ALA A 9 -6.62 -3.06 22.30
N GLY A 10 -7.41 -2.18 21.69
CA GLY A 10 -8.39 -1.35 22.39
C GLY A 10 -9.46 -2.18 23.10
N LEU A 11 -10.03 -3.19 22.43
CA LEU A 11 -10.97 -4.14 23.01
C LEU A 11 -10.37 -4.92 24.18
N LEU A 12 -9.13 -5.38 24.02
CA LEU A 12 -8.42 -6.14 25.05
C LEU A 12 -8.14 -5.25 26.29
N VAL A 13 -7.69 -4.00 26.08
CA VAL A 13 -7.51 -3.02 27.15
C VAL A 13 -8.83 -2.71 27.85
N ALA A 14 -9.93 -2.55 27.10
CA ALA A 14 -11.25 -2.30 27.67
C ALA A 14 -11.77 -3.50 28.49
N ALA A 15 -11.56 -4.72 28.00
CA ALA A 15 -11.93 -5.95 28.71
C ALA A 15 -11.11 -6.11 30.01
N LEU A 16 -9.80 -5.89 29.96
CA LEU A 16 -8.93 -5.90 31.14
C LEU A 16 -9.35 -4.83 32.15
N TYR A 17 -9.67 -3.63 31.68
CA TYR A 17 -10.19 -2.55 32.52
C TYR A 17 -11.48 -2.97 33.24
N ALA A 18 -12.46 -3.53 32.51
CA ALA A 18 -13.73 -3.98 33.08
C ALA A 18 -13.52 -5.10 34.12
N GLN A 19 -12.65 -6.07 33.83
CA GLN A 19 -12.34 -7.16 34.74
C GLN A 19 -11.62 -6.67 36.01
N LEU A 20 -10.69 -5.72 35.88
CA LEU A 20 -10.00 -5.10 37.02
C LEU A 20 -10.94 -4.24 37.86
N ASP A 21 -11.85 -3.47 37.25
CA ASP A 21 -12.82 -2.64 37.97
C ASP A 21 -13.80 -3.52 38.78
N LEU A 22 -14.22 -4.66 38.22
CA LEU A 22 -15.05 -5.65 38.92
C LEU A 22 -14.33 -6.34 40.09
N THR A 23 -13.07 -6.74 39.90
CA THR A 23 -12.30 -7.50 40.91
C THR A 23 -11.68 -6.63 42.00
N LEU A 24 -11.33 -5.38 41.67
CA LEU A 24 -10.64 -4.43 42.55
C LEU A 24 -11.48 -3.18 42.77
N SER A 25 -12.80 -3.31 42.88
CA SER A 25 -13.75 -2.20 43.03
C SER A 25 -13.39 -1.22 44.16
N ARG A 26 -12.73 -1.70 45.21
CA ARG A 26 -12.19 -0.90 46.33
C ARG A 26 -11.08 0.09 45.92
N TYR A 27 -10.41 -0.15 44.79
CA TYR A 27 -9.32 0.66 44.23
C TYR A 27 -9.69 1.34 42.89
N SER A 28 -10.97 1.43 42.55
CA SER A 28 -11.48 1.96 41.27
C SER A 28 -10.91 3.34 40.88
N LEU A 29 -10.66 4.24 41.84
CA LEU A 29 -10.05 5.56 41.58
C LEU A 29 -8.61 5.46 41.06
N ALA A 30 -7.80 4.54 41.58
CA ALA A 30 -6.42 4.35 41.13
C ALA A 30 -6.38 3.71 39.74
N ILE A 31 -7.27 2.75 39.49
CA ILE A 31 -7.42 2.07 38.19
C ILE A 31 -7.86 3.07 37.12
N ARG A 32 -8.87 3.91 37.41
CA ARG A 32 -9.33 4.96 36.48
C ARG A 32 -8.21 5.94 36.12
N ARG A 33 -7.40 6.37 37.09
CA ARG A 33 -6.27 7.28 36.83
C ARG A 33 -5.22 6.69 35.90
N LEU A 34 -4.99 5.38 35.96
CA LEU A 34 -4.01 4.71 35.10
C LEU A 34 -4.54 4.44 33.69
N PHE A 35 -5.80 4.00 33.56
CA PHE A 35 -6.36 3.56 32.28
C PHE A 35 -6.89 4.70 31.41
N TRP A 36 -7.39 5.80 31.99
CA TRP A 36 -7.86 6.96 31.22
C TRP A 36 -6.83 7.52 30.23
N PRO A 37 -5.59 7.84 30.64
CA PRO A 37 -4.60 8.37 29.70
C PRO A 37 -4.23 7.36 28.61
N LEU A 38 -4.25 6.06 28.93
CA LEU A 38 -3.95 4.99 27.98
C LEU A 38 -5.05 4.87 26.91
N LEU A 39 -6.31 4.94 27.33
CA LEU A 39 -7.45 5.00 26.41
C LEU A 39 -7.39 6.27 25.54
N SER A 40 -7.14 7.43 26.15
CA SER A 40 -7.04 8.70 25.43
C SER A 40 -5.91 8.69 24.39
N ALA A 41 -4.74 8.13 24.73
CA ALA A 41 -3.63 7.98 23.79
C ALA A 41 -4.00 7.05 22.63
N LEU A 42 -4.70 5.94 22.90
CA LEU A 42 -5.15 5.01 21.88
C LEU A 42 -6.15 5.68 20.92
N PHE A 43 -7.10 6.47 21.44
CA PHE A 43 -8.03 7.25 20.61
C PHE A 43 -7.34 8.37 19.83
N MET A 44 -6.39 9.09 20.42
CA MET A 44 -5.64 10.14 19.72
C MET A 44 -4.71 9.61 18.63
N SER A 45 -4.23 8.38 18.75
CA SER A 45 -3.33 7.82 17.73
C SER A 45 -4.02 7.58 16.38
N ILE A 46 -5.34 7.36 16.35
CA ILE A 46 -6.10 7.16 15.09
C ILE A 46 -6.06 8.40 14.18
N PRO A 47 -6.49 9.60 14.62
CA PRO A 47 -6.44 10.80 13.77
C PRO A 47 -5.01 11.19 13.38
N LEU A 48 -4.02 10.88 14.21
CA LEU A 48 -2.60 11.09 13.90
C LEU A 48 -2.11 10.21 12.73
N MET A 49 -2.73 9.06 12.48
CA MET A 49 -2.36 8.19 11.36
C MET A 49 -2.96 8.62 10.02
N LEU A 50 -4.12 9.28 10.02
CA LEU A 50 -4.80 9.74 8.80
C LEU A 50 -3.89 10.58 7.85
N PRO A 51 -3.14 11.61 8.34
CA PRO A 51 -2.25 12.37 7.46
C PRO A 51 -1.07 11.54 6.96
N ILE A 52 -0.60 10.57 7.75
CA ILE A 52 0.50 9.68 7.33
C ILE A 52 0.05 8.84 6.14
N TRP A 53 -1.16 8.28 6.18
CA TRP A 53 -1.69 7.51 5.06
C TRP A 53 -1.93 8.35 3.82
N SER A 54 -2.48 9.57 3.95
CA SER A 54 -2.72 10.42 2.78
C SER A 54 -1.40 10.81 2.08
N VAL A 55 -0.36 11.11 2.86
CA VAL A 55 0.98 11.40 2.33
C VAL A 55 1.59 10.16 1.68
N GLN A 56 1.49 8.98 2.31
CA GLN A 56 1.98 7.73 1.73
C GLN A 56 1.29 7.41 0.40
N SER A 57 -0.03 7.49 0.33
CA SER A 57 -0.78 7.25 -0.92
C SER A 57 -0.42 8.28 -2.00
N TYR A 58 -0.23 9.55 -1.63
CA TYR A 58 0.22 10.58 -2.57
C TYR A 58 1.60 10.27 -3.15
N ILE A 59 2.57 9.95 -2.30
CA ILE A 59 3.93 9.61 -2.73
C ILE A 59 3.93 8.34 -3.59
N THR A 60 3.16 7.32 -3.21
CA THR A 60 3.03 6.08 -4.01
C THR A 60 2.47 6.37 -5.39
N LYS A 61 1.42 7.18 -5.50
CA LYS A 61 0.86 7.59 -6.80
C LYS A 61 1.87 8.39 -7.64
N GLN A 62 2.59 9.33 -7.05
CA GLN A 62 3.63 10.07 -7.77
C GLN A 62 4.72 9.14 -8.32
N ARG A 63 5.19 8.17 -7.51
CA ARG A 63 6.19 7.19 -7.94
C ARG A 63 5.64 6.28 -9.04
N ALA A 64 4.38 5.86 -8.95
CA ALA A 64 3.73 5.07 -9.98
C ALA A 64 3.62 5.83 -11.32
N ASN A 65 3.16 7.09 -11.29
CA ASN A 65 3.10 7.94 -12.48
C ASN A 65 4.47 8.11 -13.11
N LEU A 66 5.51 8.32 -12.30
CA LEU A 66 6.88 8.40 -12.78
C LEU A 66 7.32 7.09 -13.46
N ILE A 67 6.95 5.91 -12.94
CA ILE A 67 7.22 4.64 -13.62
C ILE A 67 6.49 4.58 -14.98
N ILE A 68 5.20 4.94 -15.00
CA ILE A 68 4.35 4.94 -16.21
C ILE A 68 4.97 5.84 -17.29
N ASP A 69 5.36 7.07 -16.95
CA ASP A 69 5.97 8.01 -17.89
C ASP A 69 7.27 7.46 -18.51
N ARG A 70 8.07 6.72 -17.71
CA ARG A 70 9.30 6.08 -18.20
C ARG A 70 9.01 4.85 -19.05
N LEU A 71 7.96 4.09 -18.75
CA LEU A 71 7.50 2.99 -19.59
C LEU A 71 7.05 3.49 -20.96
N GLU A 72 6.30 4.58 -21.02
CA GLU A 72 5.89 5.20 -22.28
C GLU A 72 7.10 5.73 -23.07
N SER A 73 8.06 6.34 -22.38
CA SER A 73 9.32 6.78 -23.01
C SER A 73 10.12 5.60 -23.59
N PHE A 74 10.17 4.47 -22.88
CA PHE A 74 10.80 3.24 -23.35
C PHE A 74 10.08 2.70 -24.59
N ARG A 75 8.75 2.62 -24.53
CA ARG A 75 7.91 2.19 -25.66
C ARG A 75 8.10 3.07 -26.89
N GLY A 76 8.18 4.39 -26.73
CA GLY A 76 8.43 5.31 -27.83
C GLY A 76 9.73 5.03 -28.59
N LYS A 77 10.76 4.49 -27.91
CA LYS A 77 12.06 4.16 -28.50
C LYS A 77 12.15 2.72 -29.02
N HIS A 78 11.57 1.78 -28.31
CA HIS A 78 11.71 0.34 -28.60
C HIS A 78 10.49 -0.27 -29.31
N GLY A 79 9.38 0.46 -29.38
CA GLY A 79 8.11 -0.01 -29.96
C GLY A 79 7.29 -0.92 -29.03
N HIS A 80 7.78 -1.23 -27.83
CA HIS A 80 7.14 -2.15 -26.88
C HIS A 80 7.47 -1.82 -25.43
N TYR A 81 6.70 -2.35 -24.48
CA TYR A 81 7.03 -2.25 -23.06
C TYR A 81 8.10 -3.26 -22.65
N PRO A 82 8.94 -2.95 -21.64
CA PRO A 82 9.94 -3.89 -21.14
C PRO A 82 9.27 -5.07 -20.42
N ASN A 83 9.86 -6.25 -20.45
CA ASN A 83 9.33 -7.42 -19.72
C ASN A 83 9.45 -7.27 -18.19
N SER A 84 10.28 -6.33 -17.71
CA SER A 84 10.47 -6.05 -16.28
C SER A 84 10.86 -4.60 -16.05
N LEU A 85 10.50 -4.06 -14.87
CA LEU A 85 10.88 -2.69 -14.48
C LEU A 85 12.40 -2.50 -14.33
N ALA A 86 13.15 -3.59 -14.13
CA ALA A 86 14.61 -3.54 -14.02
C ALA A 86 15.29 -3.05 -15.32
N LEU A 87 14.67 -3.28 -16.48
CA LEU A 87 15.20 -2.81 -17.78
C LEU A 87 15.11 -1.29 -17.96
N LEU A 88 14.35 -0.60 -17.11
CA LEU A 88 14.34 0.87 -17.09
C LEU A 88 15.59 1.44 -16.42
N VAL A 89 16.34 0.63 -15.68
CA VAL A 89 17.53 1.07 -14.92
C VAL A 89 18.80 0.67 -15.68
N PRO A 90 19.83 1.53 -15.76
CA PRO A 90 19.87 2.91 -15.26
C PRO A 90 19.36 3.96 -16.27
N ALA A 91 19.05 3.55 -17.51
CA ALA A 91 18.89 4.46 -18.64
C ALA A 91 17.69 5.42 -18.52
N TYR A 92 16.58 4.98 -17.92
CA TYR A 92 15.35 5.77 -17.74
C TYR A 92 15.07 6.11 -16.28
N LEU A 93 15.61 5.32 -15.34
CA LEU A 93 15.46 5.49 -13.89
C LEU A 93 16.79 5.19 -13.17
N PRO A 94 17.17 5.96 -12.14
CA PRO A 94 18.36 5.64 -11.34
C PRO A 94 18.18 4.35 -10.52
N LYS A 95 16.95 4.08 -10.08
CA LYS A 95 16.52 2.82 -9.44
C LYS A 95 15.01 2.67 -9.60
N VAL A 96 14.51 1.44 -9.54
CA VAL A 96 13.05 1.20 -9.51
C VAL A 96 12.51 1.71 -8.17
N PRO A 97 11.60 2.70 -8.15
CA PRO A 97 11.04 3.19 -6.90
C PRO A 97 10.10 2.13 -6.30
N SER A 98 10.13 2.01 -4.97
CA SER A 98 9.15 1.22 -4.22
C SER A 98 7.96 2.08 -3.83
N THR A 99 6.86 1.48 -3.44
CA THR A 99 5.75 2.18 -2.78
C THR A 99 6.25 2.87 -1.50
N ALA A 100 5.55 3.92 -1.08
CA ALA A 100 5.74 4.51 0.25
C ALA A 100 4.99 3.72 1.34
N GLU A 101 4.35 2.62 0.94
CA GLU A 101 3.49 1.83 1.79
C GLU A 101 4.25 0.64 2.36
N GLY A 102 4.23 0.57 3.70
CA GLY A 102 4.96 -0.42 4.48
C GLY A 102 5.41 0.17 5.80
N LEU A 103 5.34 -0.62 6.88
CA LEU A 103 5.72 -0.19 8.23
C LEU A 103 7.23 0.06 8.39
N ILE A 104 8.07 -0.68 7.65
CA ILE A 104 9.53 -0.69 7.82
C ILE A 104 10.27 -0.51 6.49
N LYS A 105 9.78 -1.13 5.40
CA LYS A 105 10.34 -1.00 4.06
C LYS A 105 9.22 -0.83 3.05
N GLY A 106 9.43 0.04 2.06
CA GLY A 106 8.52 0.20 0.94
C GLY A 106 8.40 -1.10 0.16
N ARG A 107 7.18 -1.47 -0.25
CA ARG A 107 6.93 -2.66 -1.06
C ARG A 107 7.22 -2.38 -2.53
N PRO A 108 7.64 -3.37 -3.32
CA PRO A 108 7.76 -3.19 -4.77
C PRO A 108 6.36 -3.00 -5.40
N PHE A 109 6.32 -2.33 -6.55
CA PHE A 109 5.13 -2.36 -7.41
C PHE A 109 5.02 -3.75 -8.07
N ASP A 110 3.79 -4.25 -8.22
CA ASP A 110 3.51 -5.43 -9.04
C ASP A 110 3.43 -4.97 -10.50
N TYR A 111 4.32 -5.48 -11.35
CA TYR A 111 4.37 -5.12 -12.75
C TYR A 111 4.13 -6.35 -13.59
N ARG A 112 3.10 -6.30 -14.44
CA ARG A 112 2.78 -7.39 -15.35
C ARG A 112 2.61 -6.85 -16.75
N VAL A 113 2.97 -7.69 -17.69
CA VAL A 113 3.00 -7.36 -19.10
C VAL A 113 2.04 -8.30 -19.79
N THR A 114 1.04 -7.76 -20.48
CA THR A 114 0.06 -8.58 -21.20
C THR A 114 0.62 -8.82 -22.59
N GLN A 115 1.15 -10.03 -22.78
CA GLN A 115 1.48 -10.55 -24.10
C GLN A 115 0.21 -11.17 -24.69
N ASP A 116 0.05 -11.06 -26.01
CA ASP A 116 -1.08 -11.67 -26.68
C ASP A 116 -0.91 -13.20 -26.69
N SER A 117 -1.53 -13.85 -25.71
CA SER A 117 -1.46 -15.30 -25.49
C SER A 117 -2.14 -16.10 -26.60
N SER A 118 -2.85 -15.44 -27.52
CA SER A 118 -3.50 -16.10 -28.66
C SER A 118 -2.52 -16.51 -29.76
N LEU A 119 -1.28 -15.98 -29.72
CA LEU A 119 -0.25 -16.26 -30.71
C LEU A 119 0.67 -17.42 -30.28
N PRO A 120 1.07 -18.32 -31.20
CA PRO A 120 2.03 -19.39 -30.94
C PRO A 120 3.33 -18.84 -30.34
N ALA A 121 4.04 -19.62 -29.51
CA ALA A 121 5.28 -19.19 -28.82
C ALA A 121 6.38 -18.64 -29.77
N GLN A 122 6.33 -18.99 -31.05
CA GLN A 122 7.24 -18.54 -32.11
C GLN A 122 6.87 -17.16 -32.69
N GLN A 123 5.67 -16.64 -32.42
CA GLN A 123 5.13 -15.35 -32.87
C GLN A 123 4.71 -14.46 -31.70
N LYS A 124 5.38 -14.62 -30.54
CA LYS A 124 5.12 -13.78 -29.38
C LYS A 124 5.47 -12.33 -29.72
N THR A 125 4.45 -11.51 -29.94
CA THR A 125 4.64 -10.10 -30.25
C THR A 125 5.22 -9.37 -29.04
N PRO A 126 6.04 -8.33 -29.28
CA PRO A 126 6.49 -7.45 -28.22
C PRO A 126 5.29 -6.91 -27.46
N ALA A 127 5.40 -6.80 -26.14
CA ALA A 127 4.24 -6.51 -25.32
C ALA A 127 3.67 -5.11 -25.57
N ALA A 128 2.40 -5.09 -25.99
CA ALA A 128 1.69 -3.86 -26.31
C ALA A 128 1.07 -3.19 -25.09
N ASN A 129 0.81 -3.93 -24.01
CA ASN A 129 0.12 -3.43 -22.81
C ASN A 129 0.80 -3.90 -21.52
N PHE A 130 0.63 -3.13 -20.45
CA PHE A 130 1.09 -3.46 -19.11
C PHE A 130 0.05 -3.13 -18.04
N SER A 131 0.20 -3.75 -16.89
CA SER A 131 -0.45 -3.34 -15.65
C SER A 131 0.57 -3.07 -14.55
N LEU A 132 0.28 -2.04 -13.76
CA LEU A 132 1.12 -1.64 -12.62
C LEU A 132 0.24 -1.57 -11.38
N GLY A 133 0.43 -2.51 -10.47
CA GLY A 133 -0.31 -2.67 -9.24
C GLY A 133 0.48 -2.25 -8.00
N TYR A 134 -0.23 -1.81 -6.97
CA TYR A 134 0.29 -1.75 -5.62
C TYR A 134 -0.80 -2.03 -4.58
N TYR A 135 -0.38 -2.53 -3.42
CA TYR A 135 -1.25 -2.76 -2.28
C TYR A 135 -1.42 -1.48 -1.47
N ASN A 136 -2.65 -1.03 -1.19
CA ASN A 136 -2.98 0.22 -0.48
C ASN A 136 -3.16 0.08 1.06
N GLY A 137 -2.66 -1.00 1.68
CA GLY A 137 -2.73 -1.19 3.14
C GLY A 137 -4.08 -1.68 3.71
N SER A 138 -5.18 -1.50 2.97
CA SER A 138 -6.57 -1.74 3.37
C SER A 138 -7.21 -2.97 2.73
N MET A 139 -6.42 -4.00 2.40
CA MET A 139 -6.82 -5.14 1.54
C MET A 139 -7.08 -4.76 0.08
N VAL A 140 -7.21 -3.46 -0.21
CA VAL A 140 -7.38 -2.94 -1.56
C VAL A 140 -6.08 -3.02 -2.37
N THR A 141 -6.17 -3.61 -3.57
CA THR A 141 -5.12 -3.55 -4.58
C THR A 141 -5.50 -2.56 -5.65
N VAL A 142 -4.61 -1.61 -5.92
CA VAL A 142 -4.82 -0.55 -6.90
C VAL A 142 -3.96 -0.85 -8.13
N THR A 143 -4.60 -1.09 -9.27
CA THR A 143 -3.95 -1.51 -10.51
C THR A 143 -4.21 -0.52 -11.63
N TYR A 144 -3.15 0.02 -12.22
CA TYR A 144 -3.21 0.78 -13.45
C TYR A 144 -3.19 -0.16 -14.65
N ASN A 145 -4.05 0.08 -15.65
CA ASN A 145 -4.07 -0.66 -16.90
C ASN A 145 -3.76 0.29 -18.07
N SER A 146 -2.68 0.01 -18.82
CA SER A 146 -2.25 0.86 -19.94
C SER A 146 -3.21 0.86 -21.12
N THR A 147 -4.07 -0.16 -21.25
CA THR A 147 -5.07 -0.22 -22.33
C THR A 147 -6.21 0.76 -22.08
N THR A 148 -6.65 0.87 -20.82
CA THR A 148 -7.77 1.75 -20.45
C THR A 148 -7.32 3.11 -19.92
N ASN A 149 -6.02 3.27 -19.64
CA ASN A 149 -5.43 4.45 -19.00
C ASN A 149 -6.12 4.82 -17.68
N LYS A 150 -6.61 3.83 -16.94
CA LYS A 150 -7.37 4.03 -15.70
C LYS A 150 -6.79 3.20 -14.57
N TRP A 151 -6.90 3.76 -13.38
CA TRP A 151 -6.69 3.05 -12.12
C TRP A 151 -7.96 2.29 -11.75
N HIS A 152 -7.82 1.00 -11.45
CA HIS A 152 -8.86 0.17 -10.87
C HIS A 152 -8.48 -0.19 -9.43
N SER A 153 -9.46 -0.26 -8.54
CA SER A 153 -9.27 -0.69 -7.15
C SER A 153 -10.12 -1.91 -6.93
N GLU A 154 -9.50 -3.01 -6.51
CA GLU A 154 -10.16 -4.27 -6.16
C GLU A 154 -10.05 -4.45 -4.64
N ASP A 155 -11.18 -4.69 -3.99
CA ASP A 155 -11.33 -4.87 -2.53
C ASP A 155 -11.15 -6.33 -2.09
#